data_AF-A0A7J7JP73-F1
#
_entry.id   AF-A0A7J7JP73-F1
#
_cell.length_a   1.000
_cell.length_b   1.000
_cell.length_c   1.000
_cell.angle_alpha   90.00
_cell.angle_beta   90.00
_cell.angle_gamma   90.00
#
_symmetry.space_group_name_H-M   'P 1'
#
loop_
_entity.id
_entity.type
_entity.pdbx_description
1 polymer ?
#
loop_
_entity_poly.entity_id
_entity_poly.type
_entity_poly.pdbx_seq_one_letter_code
_entity_poly.pdbx_strand_id
1 'polypeptide(L)'
;MNDLQEKYHGQLAVLGFACNQFHHSDHCSAEDLLLVLRHIQPGNDFYPTFEVFNNVEVNGKNAHPLFRFLRESLPLPSDDLHTFVDSAVDITWSPVCRNDVASNFEKFIVAPNGKPYRRYSSNIQIVNLQNDVQALIEKFKDYKPPEL
;
A
#
# COMPACT_ATOMS: atom_id res chain seq x y z
N MET A 1 0.71 11.05 2.28
CA MET A 1 -0.47 10.42 1.64
C MET A 1 -1.70 11.30 1.73
N ASN A 2 -2.00 11.95 2.86
CA ASN A 2 -3.08 12.96 2.94
C ASN A 2 -2.98 14.01 1.81
N ASP A 3 -1.80 14.61 1.63
CA ASP A 3 -1.59 15.62 0.57
C ASP A 3 -1.88 15.07 -0.84
N LEU A 4 -1.61 13.78 -1.07
CA LEU A 4 -1.87 13.14 -2.36
C LEU A 4 -3.37 12.92 -2.58
N GLN A 5 -4.07 12.43 -1.54
CA GLN A 5 -5.52 12.28 -1.53
C GLN A 5 -6.23 13.62 -1.75
N GLU A 6 -5.75 14.68 -1.09
CA GLU A 6 -6.30 16.03 -1.20
C GLU A 6 -6.05 16.64 -2.59
N LYS A 7 -4.80 16.58 -3.08
CA LYS A 7 -4.43 17.12 -4.39
C LYS A 7 -5.24 16.52 -5.54
N TYR A 8 -5.55 15.23 -5.47
CA TYR A 8 -6.30 14.50 -6.50
C TYR A 8 -7.69 14.08 -6.03
N HIS A 9 -8.30 14.87 -5.14
CA HIS A 9 -9.62 14.59 -4.59
C HIS A 9 -10.67 14.32 -5.70
N GLY A 10 -11.43 13.23 -5.54
CA GLY A 10 -12.42 12.76 -6.52
C GLY A 10 -11.86 12.01 -7.73
N GLN A 11 -10.53 11.96 -7.89
CA GLN A 11 -9.84 11.26 -8.98
C GLN A 11 -8.88 10.18 -8.48
N LEU A 12 -8.46 10.27 -7.22
CA LEU A 12 -7.65 9.28 -6.51
C LEU A 12 -8.37 8.84 -5.23
N ALA A 13 -8.32 7.53 -4.96
CA ALA A 13 -8.63 6.96 -3.67
C ALA A 13 -7.38 6.27 -3.10
N VAL A 14 -6.88 6.78 -1.98
CA VAL A 14 -5.85 6.13 -1.17
C VAL A 14 -6.54 5.15 -0.24
N LEU A 15 -5.98 3.95 -0.09
CA LEU A 15 -6.48 2.91 0.80
C LEU A 15 -5.33 2.42 1.68
N GLY A 16 -5.48 2.55 3.00
CA GLY A 16 -4.51 2.06 3.97
C GLY A 16 -4.90 0.69 4.51
N PHE A 17 -3.98 -0.27 4.52
CA PHE A 17 -4.19 -1.58 5.12
C PHE A 17 -3.23 -1.76 6.28
N ALA A 18 -3.75 -1.89 7.50
CA ALA A 18 -2.92 -2.23 8.65
C ALA A 18 -2.35 -3.65 8.47
N CYS A 19 -1.08 -3.84 8.85
CA CYS A 19 -0.41 -5.14 8.78
C CYS A 19 0.68 -5.24 9.85
N ASN A 20 0.73 -6.36 10.57
CA ASN A 20 1.70 -6.59 11.66
C ASN A 20 2.80 -7.59 11.29
N GLN A 21 3.00 -7.89 9.99
CA GLN A 21 4.01 -8.88 9.55
C GLN A 21 5.44 -8.32 9.52
N PHE A 22 5.62 -7.00 9.66
CA PHE A 22 6.91 -6.33 9.48
C PHE A 22 7.40 -5.70 10.78
N HIS A 23 8.71 -5.81 11.05
CA HIS A 23 9.43 -5.11 12.13
C HIS A 23 8.88 -5.32 13.56
N HIS A 24 8.12 -6.40 13.79
CA HIS A 24 7.59 -6.76 15.11
C HIS A 24 6.88 -5.59 15.81
N SER A 25 6.25 -4.70 15.03
CA SER A 25 5.52 -3.56 15.59
C SER A 25 4.41 -4.11 16.47
N ASP A 26 4.50 -3.84 17.78
CA ASP A 26 3.62 -4.38 18.81
C ASP A 26 2.17 -4.35 18.35
N HIS A 27 1.50 -5.51 18.49
CA HIS A 27 0.18 -5.83 17.97
C HIS A 27 -0.89 -4.77 18.30
N CYS A 28 -0.94 -3.68 17.54
CA CYS A 28 -1.99 -2.69 17.64
C CYS A 28 -3.20 -3.19 16.84
N SER A 29 -4.39 -3.12 17.45
CA SER A 29 -5.63 -3.22 16.70
C SER A 29 -5.74 -2.04 15.71
N ALA A 30 -6.68 -2.09 14.77
CA ALA A 30 -6.92 -0.97 13.87
C ALA A 30 -7.37 0.31 14.62
N GLU A 31 -8.07 0.14 15.74
CA GLU A 31 -8.46 1.24 16.63
C GLU A 31 -7.24 1.84 17.33
N ASP A 32 -6.32 0.99 17.80
CA ASP A 32 -5.05 1.44 18.40
C ASP A 32 -4.18 2.16 17.36
N LEU A 33 -4.19 1.72 16.10
CA LEU A 33 -3.44 2.38 15.03
C LEU A 33 -3.86 3.84 14.87
N LEU A 34 -5.16 4.15 14.89
CA LEU A 34 -5.63 5.54 14.77
C LEU A 34 -5.22 6.38 15.99
N LEU A 35 -5.22 5.80 17.20
CA LEU A 35 -4.73 6.47 18.41
C LEU A 35 -3.22 6.73 18.33
N VAL A 36 -2.43 5.76 17.86
CA VAL A 36 -0.99 5.88 17.65
C VAL A 36 -0.70 6.98 16.63
N LEU A 37 -1.40 6.99 15.50
CA LEU A 37 -1.24 8.01 14.46
C LEU A 37 -1.54 9.42 15.00
N ARG A 38 -2.60 9.54 15.81
CA ARG A 38 -3.06 10.82 16.37
C ARG A 38 -2.14 11.37 17.47
N HIS A 39 -1.65 10.49 18.35
CA HIS A 39 -1.02 10.91 19.60
C HIS A 39 0.48 10.59 19.70
N ILE A 40 0.99 9.61 18.95
CA ILE A 40 2.35 9.09 19.13
C ILE A 40 3.20 9.39 17.89
N GLN A 41 2.86 8.79 16.75
CA GLN A 41 3.60 8.96 15.52
C GLN A 41 2.68 8.74 14.32
N PRO A 42 2.44 9.76 13.49
CA PRO A 42 3.11 11.07 13.47
C PRO A 42 2.73 12.04 14.60
N GLY A 43 1.65 11.81 15.34
CA GLY A 43 1.22 12.68 16.46
C GLY A 43 0.56 13.97 15.98
N ASN A 44 0.47 14.98 16.87
CA ASN A 44 -0.07 16.31 16.57
C ASN A 44 -1.50 16.31 16.00
N ASP A 45 -2.38 15.47 16.56
CA ASP A 45 -3.76 15.30 16.12
C ASP A 45 -3.89 14.88 14.64
N PHE A 46 -2.85 14.24 14.09
CA PHE A 46 -2.87 13.72 12.74
C PHE A 46 -3.99 12.69 12.57
N TYR A 47 -4.69 12.78 11.44
CA TYR A 47 -5.71 11.81 11.04
C TYR A 47 -5.61 11.51 9.54
N PRO A 48 -5.68 10.23 9.12
CA PRO A 48 -5.75 9.88 7.70
C PRO A 48 -6.99 10.49 7.05
N THR A 49 -6.82 11.16 5.90
CA THR A 49 -7.96 11.69 5.10
C THR A 49 -8.53 10.64 4.14
N PHE A 50 -8.20 9.38 4.38
CA PHE A 50 -8.49 8.25 3.52
C PHE A 50 -8.84 7.02 4.38
N GLU A 51 -9.48 6.03 3.76
CA GLU A 51 -9.94 4.83 4.46
C GLU A 51 -8.77 3.96 4.93
N VAL A 52 -8.81 3.56 6.19
CA VAL A 52 -7.87 2.61 6.80
C VAL A 52 -8.64 1.36 7.19
N PHE A 53 -8.30 0.25 6.56
CA PHE A 53 -8.91 -1.05 6.80
C PHE A 53 -8.28 -1.74 8.02
N ASN A 54 -9.03 -2.70 8.56
CA ASN A 54 -8.57 -3.58 9.62
C ASN A 54 -7.30 -4.35 9.24
N ASN A 55 -6.63 -4.88 10.27
CA ASN A 55 -5.41 -5.64 10.12
C ASN A 55 -5.60 -6.83 9.17
N VAL A 56 -4.74 -6.94 8.17
CA VAL A 56 -4.69 -8.04 7.22
C VAL A 56 -3.27 -8.61 7.11
N GLU A 57 -3.18 -9.92 6.82
CA GLU A 57 -1.93 -10.50 6.34
C GLU A 57 -1.77 -10.17 4.84
N VAL A 58 -0.60 -9.67 4.47
CA VAL A 58 -0.25 -9.39 3.07
C VAL A 58 0.61 -10.49 2.46
N ASN A 59 1.30 -11.27 3.29
CA ASN A 59 2.17 -12.39 2.93
C ASN A 59 1.75 -13.71 3.58
N GLY A 60 2.34 -14.81 3.10
CA GLY A 60 2.11 -16.15 3.66
C GLY A 60 0.77 -16.79 3.26
N LYS A 61 0.46 -17.91 3.92
CA LYS A 61 -0.69 -18.77 3.61
C LYS A 61 -2.02 -18.03 3.74
N ASN A 62 -2.17 -17.18 4.76
CA ASN A 62 -3.41 -16.47 5.03
C ASN A 62 -3.47 -15.08 4.39
N ALA A 63 -2.55 -14.76 3.47
CA ALA A 63 -2.55 -13.49 2.77
C ALA A 63 -3.92 -13.17 2.19
N HIS A 64 -4.39 -11.95 2.44
CA HIS A 64 -5.66 -11.47 1.95
C HIS A 64 -5.73 -11.60 0.41
N PRO A 65 -6.85 -12.04 -0.18
CA PRO A 65 -6.95 -12.29 -1.62
C PRO A 65 -6.51 -11.10 -2.50
N LEU A 66 -6.80 -9.88 -2.06
CA LEU A 66 -6.33 -8.65 -2.73
C LEU A 66 -4.79 -8.61 -2.85
N PHE A 67 -4.07 -8.84 -1.75
CA PHE A 67 -2.60 -8.79 -1.76
C PHE A 67 -1.99 -9.99 -2.49
N ARG A 68 -2.64 -11.15 -2.50
CA ARG A 68 -2.25 -12.25 -3.39
C ARG A 68 -2.34 -11.83 -4.86
N PHE A 69 -3.48 -11.28 -5.28
CA PHE A 69 -3.70 -10.79 -6.63
C PHE A 69 -2.71 -9.68 -7.04
N LEU A 70 -2.48 -8.70 -6.16
CA LEU A 70 -1.56 -7.60 -6.43
C LEU A 70 -0.11 -8.07 -6.59
N ARG A 71 0.36 -8.97 -5.71
CA ARG A 71 1.73 -9.52 -5.77
C ARG A 71 1.92 -10.48 -6.95
N GLU A 72 0.89 -11.20 -7.36
CA GLU A 72 0.93 -12.03 -8.58
C GLU A 72 0.98 -11.16 -9.86
N SER A 73 0.22 -10.06 -9.87
CA SER A 73 0.15 -9.14 -11.02
C SER A 73 1.40 -8.25 -11.13
N LEU A 74 1.98 -7.85 -10.00
CA LEU A 74 3.13 -6.96 -9.89
C LEU A 74 4.17 -7.59 -8.95
N PRO A 75 4.99 -8.55 -9.45
CA PRO A 75 5.82 -9.38 -8.61
C PRO A 75 6.95 -8.64 -7.91
N LEU A 76 7.44 -7.56 -8.50
CA LEU A 76 8.56 -6.77 -7.97
C LEU A 76 8.22 -5.28 -7.96
N PRO A 77 8.73 -4.52 -6.98
CA PRO A 77 8.71 -3.07 -7.03
C PRO A 77 9.44 -2.53 -8.27
N SER A 78 8.90 -1.48 -8.87
CA SER A 78 9.47 -0.87 -10.08
C SER A 78 10.75 -0.08 -9.84
N ASP A 79 10.94 0.39 -8.60
CA ASP A 79 12.05 1.23 -8.15
C ASP A 79 13.12 0.47 -7.35
N ASP A 80 12.84 -0.78 -6.97
CA ASP A 80 13.79 -1.68 -6.32
C ASP A 80 13.55 -3.13 -6.77
N LEU A 81 14.46 -3.64 -7.59
CA LEU A 81 14.36 -4.97 -8.20
C LEU A 81 15.10 -6.06 -7.41
N HIS A 82 15.82 -5.69 -6.35
CA HIS A 82 16.80 -6.57 -5.72
C HIS A 82 16.58 -6.76 -4.22
N THR A 83 16.12 -5.74 -3.53
CA THR A 83 15.91 -5.82 -2.09
C THR A 83 14.64 -6.59 -1.78
N PHE A 84 14.76 -7.61 -0.93
CA PHE A 84 13.60 -8.35 -0.42
C PHE A 84 13.39 -8.11 1.08
N VAL A 85 14.38 -8.41 1.92
CA VAL A 85 14.38 -8.06 3.35
C VAL A 85 15.79 -7.75 3.79
N ASP A 86 15.96 -6.87 4.78
CA ASP A 86 17.27 -6.55 5.35
C ASP A 86 17.83 -7.71 6.19
N SER A 87 16.95 -8.44 6.88
CA SER A 87 17.33 -9.62 7.66
C SER A 87 16.30 -10.74 7.53
N ALA A 88 16.79 -11.98 7.37
CA ALA A 88 15.92 -13.15 7.30
C ALA A 88 15.16 -13.41 8.62
N VAL A 89 15.62 -12.87 9.75
CA VAL A 89 14.93 -13.01 11.05
C VAL A 89 13.62 -12.23 11.11
N ASP A 90 13.43 -11.26 10.21
CA ASP A 90 12.21 -10.43 10.15
C ASP A 90 11.07 -11.16 9.42
N ILE A 91 11.37 -12.26 8.74
CA ILE A 91 10.37 -13.06 8.01
C ILE A 91 9.67 -14.00 9.00
N THR A 92 8.44 -13.64 9.36
CA THR A 92 7.60 -14.38 10.31
C THR A 92 6.48 -15.19 9.64
N TRP A 93 6.34 -15.10 8.31
CA TRP A 93 5.27 -15.75 7.55
C TRP A 93 5.74 -17.00 6.79
N SER A 94 4.79 -17.83 6.38
CA SER A 94 5.04 -19.02 5.57
C SER A 94 3.83 -19.35 4.67
N PRO A 95 4.03 -19.83 3.43
CA PRO A 95 5.32 -19.93 2.74
C PRO A 95 5.88 -18.55 2.37
N VAL A 96 7.19 -18.49 2.15
CA VAL A 96 7.88 -17.31 1.62
C VAL A 96 7.90 -17.40 0.10
N CYS A 97 7.45 -16.34 -0.56
CA CYS A 97 7.36 -16.24 -2.02
C CYS A 97 8.23 -15.08 -2.54
N ARG A 98 8.76 -15.23 -3.75
CA ARG A 98 9.64 -14.22 -4.38
C ARG A 98 8.97 -12.86 -4.60
N ASN A 99 7.64 -12.82 -4.58
CA ASN A 99 6.83 -11.63 -4.79
C ASN A 99 6.19 -11.09 -3.50
N ASP A 100 6.58 -11.61 -2.34
CA ASP A 100 6.13 -11.12 -1.05
C ASP A 100 6.40 -9.61 -0.90
N VAL A 101 5.56 -8.93 -0.11
CA VAL A 101 5.80 -7.55 0.32
C VAL A 101 7.00 -7.57 1.28
N ALA A 102 7.97 -6.71 1.01
CA ALA A 102 9.23 -6.59 1.72
C ALA A 102 9.11 -5.88 3.07
N SER A 103 8.32 -4.81 3.11
CA SER A 103 8.29 -3.89 4.24
C SER A 103 6.98 -3.09 4.34
N ASN A 104 6.81 -2.41 5.47
CA ASN A 104 5.76 -1.41 5.67
C ASN A 104 5.82 -0.34 4.58
N PHE A 105 4.65 0.17 4.21
CA PHE A 105 4.49 1.23 3.22
C PHE A 105 4.95 0.88 1.81
N GLU A 106 5.00 -0.38 1.38
CA GLU A 106 4.95 -0.64 -0.07
C GLU A 106 3.65 -0.10 -0.68
N LYS A 107 3.71 0.32 -1.95
CA LYS A 107 2.55 0.93 -2.63
C LYS A 107 2.20 0.18 -3.90
N PHE A 108 0.91 0.04 -4.16
CA PHE A 108 0.37 -0.45 -5.43
C PHE A 108 -0.55 0.62 -6.00
N ILE A 109 -0.35 0.97 -7.27
CA ILE A 109 -1.32 1.77 -8.02
C ILE A 109 -2.20 0.80 -8.82
N VAL A 110 -3.51 0.96 -8.68
CA VAL A 110 -4.52 0.29 -9.49
C VAL A 110 -5.18 1.34 -10.39
N ALA A 111 -5.29 1.06 -11.68
CA ALA A 111 -5.91 1.98 -12.64
C ALA A 111 -7.45 1.98 -12.51
N PRO A 112 -8.15 3.00 -13.05
CA PRO A 112 -9.62 3.10 -12.96
C PRO A 112 -10.40 1.90 -13.54
N ASN A 113 -9.77 1.10 -14.39
CA ASN A 113 -10.34 -0.15 -14.91
C ASN A 113 -10.10 -1.39 -14.01
N GLY A 114 -9.63 -1.18 -12.78
CA GLY A 114 -9.35 -2.23 -11.81
C GLY A 114 -8.06 -3.02 -12.06
N LYS A 115 -7.29 -2.69 -13.10
CA LYS A 115 -6.03 -3.40 -13.40
C LYS A 115 -4.87 -2.82 -12.58
N PRO A 116 -4.04 -3.67 -11.93
CA PRO A 116 -2.81 -3.21 -11.31
C PRO A 116 -1.90 -2.54 -12.35
N TYR A 117 -1.39 -1.35 -12.02
CA TYR A 117 -0.55 -0.55 -12.91
C TYR A 117 0.93 -0.64 -12.54
N ARG A 118 1.28 -0.34 -11.28
CA ARG A 118 2.67 -0.31 -10.82
C ARG A 118 2.78 -0.56 -9.33
N ARG A 119 3.86 -1.24 -8.92
CA ARG A 119 4.24 -1.50 -7.51
C ARG A 119 5.48 -0.68 -7.19
N TYR A 120 5.56 -0.17 -5.97
CA TYR A 120 6.69 0.61 -5.50
C TYR A 120 7.15 0.15 -4.13
N SER A 121 8.46 0.29 -3.90
CA SER A 121 9.09 -0.03 -2.63
C SER A 121 8.64 0.95 -1.54
N SER A 122 9.02 0.67 -0.29
CA SER A 122 8.82 1.61 0.82
C SER A 122 9.53 2.95 0.60
N ASN A 123 10.65 2.94 -0.13
CA ASN A 123 11.59 4.06 -0.26
C ASN A 123 11.32 4.99 -1.46
N ILE A 124 10.29 4.69 -2.25
CA ILE A 124 9.93 5.51 -3.42
C ILE A 124 9.74 6.98 -3.05
N GLN A 125 10.30 7.87 -3.87
CA GLN A 125 10.05 9.30 -3.73
C GLN A 125 8.59 9.64 -4.13
N ILE A 126 7.90 10.40 -3.29
CA ILE A 126 6.49 10.80 -3.51
C ILE A 126 6.29 11.49 -4.86
N VAL A 127 7.29 12.23 -5.38
CA VAL A 127 7.22 12.86 -6.70
C VAL A 127 7.03 11.85 -7.84
N ASN A 128 7.67 10.68 -7.75
CA ASN A 128 7.54 9.64 -8.77
C ASN A 128 6.14 9.02 -8.73
N LEU A 129 5.61 8.79 -7.52
CA LEU A 129 4.24 8.35 -7.32
C LEU A 129 3.23 9.37 -7.89
N GLN A 130 3.44 10.66 -7.62
CA GLN A 130 2.61 11.75 -8.14
C GLN A 130 2.60 11.80 -9.68
N ASN A 131 3.75 11.65 -10.32
CA ASN A 131 3.86 11.67 -11.77
C ASN A 131 3.04 10.54 -12.41
N ASP A 132 3.12 9.32 -11.85
CA ASP A 132 2.36 8.18 -12.35
C ASP A 132 0.85 8.32 -12.10
N VAL A 133 0.44 8.85 -10.94
CA VAL A 133 -0.97 9.17 -10.66
C VAL A 133 -1.50 10.17 -11.67
N GLN A 134 -0.79 11.27 -11.92
CA GLN A 134 -1.20 12.29 -12.88
C GLN A 134 -1.29 11.73 -14.31
N ALA A 135 -0.34 10.90 -14.72
CA ALA A 135 -0.35 10.27 -16.03
C ALA A 135 -1.56 9.33 -16.20
N LEU A 136 -1.94 8.58 -15.16
CA LEU A 136 -3.12 7.73 -15.18
C LEU A 136 -4.42 8.53 -15.22
N ILE A 137 -4.52 9.61 -14.44
CA ILE A 137 -5.70 10.49 -14.46
C ILE A 137 -5.91 11.02 -15.88
N GLU A 138 -4.87 11.56 -16.53
CA GLU A 138 -4.98 12.07 -17.89
C GLU A 138 -5.35 10.97 -18.89
N LYS A 139 -4.71 9.79 -18.76
CA LYS A 139 -4.99 8.63 -19.64
C LYS A 139 -6.43 8.13 -19.52
N PHE A 140 -7.04 8.25 -18.34
CA PHE A 140 -8.37 7.73 -18.04
C PHE A 140 -9.43 8.84 -17.88
N LYS A 141 -9.16 10.08 -18.30
CA LYS A 141 -10.09 11.21 -18.14
C LYS A 141 -11.47 10.98 -18.76
N ASP A 142 -11.52 10.22 -19.86
CA ASP A 142 -12.74 9.88 -20.60
C ASP A 142 -13.24 8.45 -20.28
N TYR A 143 -12.58 7.74 -19.36
CA TYR A 143 -12.96 6.38 -19.01
C TYR A 143 -14.27 6.37 -18.22
N LYS A 144 -15.22 5.57 -18.70
CA LYS A 144 -16.47 5.28 -18.00
C LYS A 144 -16.41 3.84 -17.52
N PRO A 145 -16.51 3.58 -16.20
CA PRO A 145 -16.56 2.22 -15.70
C PRO A 145 -17.81 1.51 -16.26
N PRO A 146 -17.76 0.18 -16.46
CA PRO A 146 -18.93 -0.60 -16.80
C PRO A 146 -20.01 -0.42 -15.73
N GLU A 147 -21.28 -0.33 -16.14
CA GLU A 147 -22.38 -0.41 -15.18
C GLU A 147 -22.36 -1.80 -14.53
N LEU A 148 -22.46 -1.82 -13.20
CA LEU A 148 -22.49 -3.04 -12.38
C LEU A 148 -23.86 -3.70 -12.41
#